data_AF-A0A7Y2EGT3-F1
#
_entry.id   AF-A0A7Y2EGT3-F1
#
_cell.length_a   1.000
_cell.length_b   1.000
_cell.length_c   1.000
_cell.angle_alpha   90.00
_cell.angle_beta   90.00
_cell.angle_gamma   90.00
#
_symmetry.space_group_name_H-M   'P 1'
#
loop_
_entity.id
_entity.type
_entity.pdbx_description
1 polymer ?
#
loop_
_entity_poly.entity_id
_entity_poly.type
_entity_poly.pdbx_seq_one_letter_code
_entity_poly.pdbx_strand_id
1 'polypeptide(L)'
;MINRAEKLSLLSEMIAFARIDNSLKEIEYNFLLGVAKQLEITREDFEYLLDNPVTHVHLKSHSERIVQFHRLVLLMNVSSEMTVRELVKLHNFGLRMGLSHESINRVLELMESFPNKIIPPDFLIDIFKVQYN
;
A
#
# COMPACT_ATOMS: atom_id res chain seq x y z
N MET A 1 13.76 -12.08 1.09
CA MET A 1 12.86 -12.08 2.25
C MET A 1 13.11 -10.78 2.98
N ILE A 2 12.06 -9.98 3.16
CA ILE A 2 12.14 -8.71 3.89
C ILE A 2 12.47 -8.95 5.37
N ASN A 3 13.36 -8.13 5.92
CA ASN A 3 13.74 -8.19 7.32
C ASN A 3 12.74 -7.44 8.21
N ARG A 4 12.92 -7.51 9.54
CA ARG A 4 12.00 -6.87 10.49
C ARG A 4 11.92 -5.34 10.34
N ALA A 5 13.03 -4.66 10.09
CA ALA A 5 13.04 -3.22 9.90
C ALA A 5 12.28 -2.81 8.63
N GLU A 6 12.44 -3.57 7.54
CA GLU A 6 11.66 -3.39 6.31
C GLU A 6 10.17 -3.62 6.58
N LYS A 7 9.79 -4.70 7.28
CA LYS A 7 8.40 -4.98 7.66
C LYS A 7 7.76 -3.82 8.45
N LEU A 8 8.44 -3.32 9.49
CA LEU A 8 7.97 -2.19 10.29
C LEU A 8 7.86 -0.91 9.46
N SER A 9 8.84 -0.65 8.58
CA SER A 9 8.80 0.48 7.65
C SER A 9 7.61 0.42 6.71
N LEU A 10 7.29 -0.76 6.15
CA LEU A 10 6.15 -0.92 5.24
C LEU A 10 4.84 -0.62 5.95
N LEU A 11 4.66 -1.15 7.16
CA LEU A 11 3.44 -0.94 7.93
C LEU A 11 3.31 0.53 8.37
N SER A 12 4.40 1.15 8.80
CA SER A 12 4.41 2.57 9.17
C SER A 12 4.07 3.48 7.99
N GLU A 13 4.55 3.15 6.80
CA GLU A 13 4.19 3.85 5.57
C GLU A 13 2.69 3.72 5.26
N MET A 14 2.12 2.53 5.42
CA MET A 14 0.69 2.30 5.23
C MET A 14 -0.17 3.07 6.25
N ILE A 15 0.26 3.14 7.52
CA ILE A 15 -0.40 3.94 8.56
C ILE A 15 -0.38 5.43 8.19
N ALA A 16 0.76 5.95 7.76
CA ALA A 16 0.89 7.34 7.30
C ALA A 16 0.07 7.61 6.02
N PHE A 17 -0.12 6.58 5.20
CA PHE A 17 -0.99 6.66 4.03
C PHE A 17 -2.47 6.74 4.43
N ALA A 18 -2.93 5.89 5.35
CA ALA A 18 -4.32 5.84 5.80
C ALA A 18 -4.75 7.07 6.61
N ARG A 19 -3.84 7.62 7.43
CA ARG A 19 -4.17 8.78 8.27
C ARG A 19 -4.52 10.00 7.41
N ILE A 20 -5.75 10.49 7.57
CA ILE A 20 -6.25 11.76 7.04
C ILE A 20 -6.63 12.62 8.23
N ASP A 21 -6.10 13.85 8.29
CA ASP A 21 -6.33 14.81 9.40
C ASP A 21 -6.11 14.21 10.79
N ASN A 22 -5.05 13.38 10.94
CA ASN A 22 -4.72 12.62 12.16
C ASN A 22 -5.76 11.60 12.62
N SER A 23 -6.76 11.27 11.80
CA SER A 23 -7.75 10.22 12.09
C SER A 23 -7.50 8.96 11.26
N LEU A 24 -7.84 7.80 11.84
CA LEU A 24 -7.82 6.50 11.19
C LEU A 24 -9.18 5.84 11.42
N LYS A 25 -9.88 5.43 10.35
CA LYS A 25 -11.20 4.79 10.47
C LYS A 25 -11.05 3.37 11.00
N GLU A 26 -12.07 2.86 11.69
CA GLU A 26 -12.06 1.51 12.26
C GLU A 26 -11.80 0.43 11.19
N ILE A 27 -12.38 0.60 9.99
CA ILE A 27 -12.21 -0.35 8.88
C ILE A 27 -10.77 -0.34 8.34
N GLU A 28 -10.12 0.83 8.29
CA GLU A 28 -8.72 0.98 7.88
C GLU A 28 -7.78 0.40 8.95
N TYR A 29 -8.07 0.65 10.23
CA TYR A 29 -7.36 0.07 11.36
C TYR A 29 -7.40 -1.48 11.31
N ASN A 30 -8.58 -2.07 11.11
CA ASN A 30 -8.73 -3.52 11.05
C ASN A 30 -7.98 -4.11 9.85
N PHE A 31 -7.98 -3.42 8.71
CA PHE A 31 -7.19 -3.83 7.55
C PHE A 31 -5.68 -3.79 7.86
N LEU A 32 -5.19 -2.68 8.42
CA LEU A 32 -3.78 -2.52 8.79
C LEU A 32 -3.32 -3.55 9.83
N LEU A 33 -4.17 -3.88 10.80
CA LEU A 33 -3.91 -4.95 11.77
C LEU A 33 -3.83 -6.33 11.09
N GLY A 34 -4.66 -6.57 10.07
CA GLY A 34 -4.58 -7.77 9.23
C GLY A 34 -3.24 -7.86 8.48
N VAL A 35 -2.78 -6.75 7.92
CA VAL A 35 -1.46 -6.65 7.26
C VAL A 35 -0.32 -6.85 8.26
N ALA A 36 -0.41 -6.26 9.46
CA ALA A 36 0.57 -6.47 10.53
C ALA A 36 0.74 -7.96 10.84
N LYS A 37 -0.37 -8.69 10.98
CA LYS A 37 -0.36 -10.15 11.20
C LYS A 37 0.31 -10.90 10.06
N GLN A 38 0.03 -10.54 8.79
CA GLN A 38 0.67 -11.16 7.63
C GLN A 38 2.18 -10.86 7.55
N LEU A 39 2.62 -9.71 8.06
CA LEU A 39 4.03 -9.35 8.17
C LEU A 39 4.71 -9.94 9.42
N GLU A 40 3.98 -10.70 10.25
CA GLU A 40 4.44 -11.23 11.54
C GLU A 40 4.88 -10.10 12.50
N ILE A 41 4.17 -8.98 12.46
CA ILE A 41 4.30 -7.87 13.40
C ILE A 41 3.26 -8.09 14.51
N THR A 42 3.67 -7.96 15.76
CA THR A 42 2.74 -8.16 16.89
C THR A 42 1.74 -7.02 16.96
N ARG A 43 0.64 -7.21 17.69
CA ARG A 43 -0.32 -6.12 17.90
C ARG A 43 0.34 -4.95 18.61
N GLU A 44 1.18 -5.24 19.61
CA GLU A 44 1.87 -4.22 20.41
C GLU A 44 2.79 -3.36 19.55
N ASP A 45 3.56 -3.97 18.65
CA ASP A 45 4.38 -3.24 17.66
C ASP A 45 3.52 -2.40 16.72
N PHE A 46 2.38 -2.94 16.27
CA PHE A 46 1.46 -2.20 15.39
C PHE A 46 0.86 -0.99 16.08
N GLU A 47 0.34 -1.14 17.31
CA GLU A 47 -0.16 -0.02 18.12
C GLU A 47 0.94 1.01 18.33
N TYR A 48 2.16 0.58 18.64
CA TYR A 48 3.30 1.48 18.81
C TYR A 48 3.56 2.32 17.56
N LEU A 49 3.47 1.73 16.36
CA LEU A 49 3.66 2.42 15.09
C LEU A 49 2.58 3.45 14.77
N LEU A 50 1.39 3.38 15.40
CA LEU A 50 0.34 4.38 15.21
C LEU A 50 0.81 5.75 15.69
N ASP A 51 1.57 5.78 16.78
CA ASP A 51 2.04 7.03 17.41
C ASP A 51 3.54 7.29 17.16
N ASN A 52 4.30 6.26 16.80
CA ASN A 52 5.75 6.32 16.61
C ASN A 52 6.12 5.83 15.19
N PRO A 53 5.91 6.66 14.16
CA PRO A 53 6.27 6.28 12.80
C PRO A 53 7.77 6.06 12.69
N VAL A 54 8.16 4.99 11.97
CA VAL A 54 9.56 4.66 11.76
C VAL A 54 10.06 5.24 10.44
N THR A 55 11.37 5.43 10.33
CA THR A 55 12.00 5.91 9.11
C THR A 55 11.76 4.94 7.95
N HIS A 56 11.45 5.50 6.78
CA HIS A 56 11.26 4.72 5.56
C HIS A 56 12.56 3.97 5.19
N VAL A 57 12.42 2.66 5.00
CA VAL A 57 13.46 1.76 4.51
C VAL A 57 13.12 1.36 3.08
N HIS A 58 14.05 1.59 2.16
CA HIS A 58 13.86 1.23 0.76
C HIS A 58 13.82 -0.28 0.57
N LEU A 59 12.73 -0.76 -0.05
CA LEU A 59 12.65 -2.14 -0.53
C LEU A 59 13.61 -2.38 -1.69
N LYS A 60 14.41 -3.44 -1.55
CA LYS A 60 15.45 -3.78 -2.52
C LYS A 60 14.87 -4.35 -3.80
N SER A 61 13.92 -5.28 -3.68
CA SER A 61 13.34 -5.93 -4.86
C SER A 61 12.24 -5.09 -5.51
N HIS A 62 12.22 -5.07 -6.83
CA HIS A 62 11.11 -4.52 -7.61
C HIS A 62 9.78 -5.25 -7.29
N SER A 63 9.82 -6.57 -7.13
CA SER A 63 8.63 -7.36 -6.76
C SER A 63 8.07 -6.99 -5.39
N GLU A 64 8.92 -6.69 -4.41
CA GLU A 64 8.50 -6.25 -3.08
C GLU A 64 7.81 -4.89 -3.16
N ARG A 65 8.30 -3.98 -4.01
CA ARG A 65 7.71 -2.65 -4.23
C ARG A 65 6.33 -2.74 -4.89
N ILE A 66 6.15 -3.67 -5.83
CA ILE A 66 4.85 -3.97 -6.44
C ILE A 66 3.86 -4.49 -5.38
N VAL A 67 4.29 -5.45 -4.55
CA VAL A 67 3.44 -6.01 -3.49
C VAL A 67 3.05 -4.91 -2.49
N GLN A 68 3.96 -4.02 -2.13
CA GLN A 68 3.65 -2.89 -1.25
C GLN A 68 2.65 -1.92 -1.90
N PHE A 69 2.85 -1.58 -3.16
CA PHE A 69 1.92 -0.71 -3.90
C PHE A 69 0.52 -1.33 -3.98
N HIS A 70 0.41 -2.64 -4.20
CA HIS A 70 -0.85 -3.35 -4.15
C HIS A 70 -1.55 -3.23 -2.78
N ARG A 71 -0.81 -3.32 -1.67
CA ARG A 71 -1.40 -3.14 -0.34
C ARG A 71 -1.99 -1.74 -0.15
N LEU A 72 -1.36 -0.71 -0.71
CA LEU A 72 -1.89 0.67 -0.67
C LEU A 72 -3.16 0.80 -1.52
N VAL A 73 -3.20 0.17 -2.69
CA VAL A 73 -4.40 0.08 -3.54
C VAL A 73 -5.55 -0.58 -2.77
N LEU A 74 -5.30 -1.73 -2.13
CA LEU A 74 -6.32 -2.41 -1.32
C LEU A 74 -6.80 -1.56 -0.15
N LEU A 75 -5.87 -0.91 0.57
CA LEU A 75 -6.19 -0.01 1.68
C LEU A 75 -7.12 1.13 1.25
N MET A 76 -6.90 1.72 0.07
CA MET A 76 -7.81 2.72 -0.50
C MET A 76 -9.20 2.18 -0.81
N ASN A 77 -9.32 0.92 -1.23
CA ASN A 77 -10.62 0.33 -1.53
C ASN A 77 -11.44 0.02 -0.28
N VAL A 78 -10.77 -0.13 0.87
CA VAL A 78 -11.46 -0.30 2.15
C VAL A 78 -12.14 1.00 2.60
N SER A 79 -11.62 2.17 2.20
CA SER A 79 -12.31 3.43 2.42
C SER A 79 -13.41 3.58 1.35
N SER A 80 -14.66 3.78 1.79
CA SER A 80 -15.85 3.73 0.91
C SER A 80 -15.89 4.82 -0.17
N GLU A 81 -15.00 5.82 -0.11
CA GLU A 81 -14.95 6.94 -1.05
C GLU A 81 -13.50 7.31 -1.34
N MET A 82 -13.01 6.96 -2.54
CA MET A 82 -11.72 7.42 -3.03
C MET A 82 -11.88 8.81 -3.65
N THR A 83 -11.20 9.77 -3.06
CA THR A 83 -11.12 11.14 -3.56
C THR A 83 -9.99 11.29 -4.59
N VAL A 84 -10.08 12.32 -5.43
CA VAL A 84 -8.98 12.70 -6.36
C VAL A 84 -7.67 12.93 -5.60
N ARG A 85 -7.74 13.45 -4.37
CA ARG A 85 -6.57 13.66 -3.51
C ARG A 85 -5.88 12.35 -3.15
N GLU A 86 -6.64 11.30 -2.84
CA GLU A 86 -6.08 9.98 -2.51
C GLU A 86 -5.50 9.29 -3.74
N LEU A 87 -6.11 9.45 -4.92
CA LEU A 87 -5.55 8.96 -6.19
C LEU A 87 -4.18 9.61 -6.49
N VAL A 88 -4.08 10.93 -6.32
CA VAL A 88 -2.81 11.66 -6.47
C VAL A 88 -1.80 11.23 -5.41
N LYS A 89 -2.23 10.99 -4.17
CA LYS A 89 -1.36 10.47 -3.09
C LYS A 89 -0.80 9.11 -3.48
N LEU A 90 -1.64 8.16 -3.90
CA LEU A 90 -1.25 6.82 -4.33
C LEU A 90 -0.27 6.86 -5.52
N HIS A 91 -0.56 7.70 -6.51
CA HIS A 91 0.31 7.88 -7.67
C HIS A 91 1.73 8.32 -7.26
N ASN A 92 1.83 9.36 -6.43
CA ASN A 92 3.10 9.85 -5.91
C ASN A 92 3.83 8.80 -5.05
N PHE A 93 3.10 7.98 -4.30
CA PHE A 93 3.70 6.86 -3.56
C PHE A 93 4.31 5.82 -4.49
N GLY A 94 3.61 5.43 -5.55
CA GLY A 94 4.15 4.52 -6.56
C GLY A 94 5.44 5.05 -7.19
N LEU A 95 5.49 6.35 -7.53
CA LEU A 95 6.69 7.00 -8.07
C LEU A 95 7.85 6.99 -7.07
N ARG A 96 7.59 7.29 -5.79
CA ARG A 96 8.62 7.23 -4.73
C ARG A 96 9.17 5.82 -4.49
N MET A 97 8.38 4.79 -4.78
CA MET A 97 8.81 3.39 -4.80
C MET A 97 9.56 3.02 -6.09
N GLY A 98 9.79 3.95 -7.00
CA GLY A 98 10.46 3.67 -8.27
C GLY A 98 9.66 2.74 -9.20
N LEU A 99 8.33 2.74 -9.08
CA LEU A 99 7.45 2.12 -10.07
C LEU A 99 7.27 3.07 -11.25
N SER A 100 7.13 2.54 -12.45
CA SER A 100 6.97 3.39 -13.64
C SER A 100 5.63 4.11 -13.64
N HIS A 101 5.62 5.31 -14.21
CA HIS A 101 4.40 6.10 -14.40
C HIS A 101 3.31 5.32 -15.15
N GLU A 102 3.70 4.58 -16.19
CA GLU A 102 2.79 3.77 -17.01
C GLU A 102 2.09 2.68 -16.20
N SER A 103 2.83 1.88 -15.43
CA SER A 103 2.22 0.81 -14.63
C SER A 103 1.36 1.35 -13.50
N ILE A 104 1.76 2.46 -12.87
CA ILE A 104 0.92 3.12 -11.86
C ILE A 104 -0.41 3.54 -12.49
N ASN A 105 -0.38 4.25 -13.63
CA ASN A 105 -1.59 4.69 -14.30
C ASN A 105 -2.46 3.51 -14.71
N ARG A 106 -1.86 2.43 -15.22
CA ARG A 106 -2.59 1.22 -15.60
C ARG A 106 -3.33 0.58 -14.43
N VAL A 107 -2.72 0.56 -13.24
CA VAL A 107 -3.38 0.12 -12.02
C VAL A 107 -4.56 1.03 -11.69
N LEU A 108 -4.37 2.35 -11.70
CA LEU A 108 -5.43 3.31 -11.39
C LEU A 108 -6.61 3.22 -12.38
N GLU A 109 -6.36 3.05 -13.67
CA GLU A 109 -7.38 2.83 -14.70
C GLU A 109 -8.15 1.53 -14.48
N LEU A 110 -7.43 0.44 -14.13
CA LEU A 110 -8.06 -0.84 -13.85
C LEU A 110 -8.93 -0.77 -12.60
N MET A 111 -8.53 -0.03 -11.56
CA MET A 111 -9.36 0.17 -10.36
C MET A 111 -10.74 0.72 -10.71
N GLU A 112 -10.82 1.72 -11.59
CA GLU A 112 -12.09 2.29 -12.05
C GLU A 112 -12.96 1.30 -12.84
N SER A 113 -12.35 0.21 -13.35
CA SER A 113 -13.03 -0.81 -14.14
C SER A 113 -13.61 -1.96 -13.31
N PHE A 114 -13.25 -2.09 -12.03
CA PHE A 114 -13.75 -3.17 -11.15
C PHE A 114 -14.87 -2.68 -10.21
N PRO A 115 -15.94 -3.48 -10.00
CA PRO A 115 -16.92 -3.18 -8.96
C PRO A 115 -16.22 -3.20 -7.59
N ASN A 116 -16.47 -2.16 -6.79
CA ASN A 116 -15.78 -1.91 -5.51
C ASN A 116 -14.26 -1.66 -5.62
N LYS A 117 -13.75 -1.43 -6.84
CA LYS A 117 -12.36 -1.05 -7.13
C LYS A 117 -11.27 -2.06 -6.73
N ILE A 118 -11.67 -3.27 -6.30
CA ILE A 118 -10.76 -4.35 -5.91
C ILE A 118 -10.19 -5.03 -7.17
N ILE A 119 -8.89 -4.87 -7.39
CA ILE A 119 -8.17 -5.54 -8.48
C ILE A 119 -7.73 -6.94 -8.01
N PRO A 120 -8.03 -8.01 -8.78
CA PRO A 120 -7.50 -9.34 -8.47
C PRO A 120 -5.97 -9.40 -8.60
N PRO A 121 -5.25 -10.15 -7.75
CA PRO A 121 -3.79 -10.21 -7.76
C PRO A 121 -3.16 -10.53 -9.13
N ASP A 122 -3.81 -11.36 -9.94
CA ASP A 122 -3.30 -11.79 -11.25
C ASP A 122 -3.17 -10.62 -12.24
N PHE A 123 -4.10 -9.66 -12.20
CA PHE A 123 -4.03 -8.46 -13.06
C PHE A 123 -2.85 -7.57 -12.71
N LEU A 124 -2.49 -7.46 -11.43
CA LEU A 124 -1.32 -6.68 -11.02
C LEU A 124 -0.04 -7.33 -11.50
N ILE A 125 0.05 -8.65 -11.37
CA ILE A 125 1.19 -9.41 -11.89
C ILE A 125 1.36 -9.15 -13.39
N ASP A 126 0.28 -9.13 -14.16
CA ASP A 126 0.35 -8.87 -15.60
C ASP A 126 0.79 -7.44 -15.93
N ILE A 127 0.28 -6.42 -15.23
CA ILE A 127 0.70 -5.01 -15.43
C ILE A 127 2.21 -4.83 -15.22
N PHE A 128 2.77 -5.50 -14.21
CA PHE A 128 4.17 -5.32 -13.84
C PHE A 128 5.13 -6.32 -14.51
N LYS A 129 4.62 -7.40 -15.12
CA LYS A 129 5.42 -8.32 -15.95
C LYS A 129 5.86 -7.69 -17.28
N VAL A 130 5.06 -6.80 -17.86
CA VAL A 130 5.35 -6.18 -19.17
C VAL A 130 6.65 -5.35 -19.16
N GLN A 131 7.13 -4.92 -17.99
CA GLN A 131 8.38 -4.16 -17.84
C GLN A 131 9.68 -4.99 -17.95
N TYR A 132 9.57 -6.32 -18.03
CA TYR A 132 10.73 -7.21 -18.11
C TYR A 132 10.95 -7.83 -19.50
N ASN A 133 10.20 -7.39 -20.52
CA ASN A 133 10.38 -7.79 -21.92
C ASN A 133 11.04 -6.69 -22.74
#